data_AF-N4TJ39-F1
#
_entry.id   AF-N4TJ39-F1
#
_cell.length_a   1.000
_cell.length_b   1.000
_cell.length_c   1.000
_cell.angle_alpha   90.00
_cell.angle_beta   90.00
_cell.angle_gamma   90.00
#
_symmetry.space_group_name_H-M   'P 1'
#
loop_
_entity.id
_entity.type
_entity.pdbx_description
1 polymer ?
#
loop_
_entity_poly.entity_id
_entity_poly.type
_entity_poly.pdbx_seq_one_letter_code
_entity_poly.pdbx_strand_id
1 'polypeptide(L)'
;MNPHHHGQPMQSPQFQTAYNQLNPPRRASTSQYNMMSAPSAHVYSAQPIGPRNPAYQVPVASYPHSLAGPVQQIPEADYPASPYGYGSLQVGLQHVGVRSPRRVPLNPGKIRHYQFVRQLVYQPLALEPQRGLRSLSFNVTKDQIQKLAKKIEGIGLPFCYYSEGCRRYRLRMIVQPETQAEPSESDWVMSATCWPSHIFFDLNSKSLELRRKQHFHKDQPLELTDFLVEGENKMTISYPVVEQNSKPGYKHFMAIEIVETMSHGAITDLIHSRHLLAEETRYKIICRLRPSDSDDIIVQDETLPISLADPFSKQRVAVPVRGSQCKHLECFDLETFLGTRSGKEPQKGGGPQQQGEEPSLVDRWGCPICGLDARPISLLVDDYLVAVRRSLISNGDTRTRNIKVAPDGTWSAVWEPEESDDDSPAPQPKGSVNGHASRQPRPPPTPVIDISDDE
;
A
#
# COMPACT_ATOMS: atom_id res chain seq x y z
N MET A 1 -31.02 68.97 28.27
CA MET A 1 -31.27 68.20 29.51
C MET A 1 -30.44 66.93 29.45
N ASN A 2 -29.80 66.57 30.57
CA ASN A 2 -29.28 65.22 30.85
C ASN A 2 -30.40 64.43 31.59
N PRO A 3 -30.23 63.15 32.02
CA PRO A 3 -29.11 62.22 31.84
C PRO A 3 -29.54 61.03 30.94
N HIS A 4 -28.94 59.82 30.89
CA HIS A 4 -27.85 59.12 31.59
C HIS A 4 -27.18 58.15 30.56
N HIS A 5 -26.13 57.36 30.81
CA HIS A 5 -25.43 57.02 32.06
C HIS A 5 -23.89 56.99 31.84
N HIS A 6 -23.16 56.02 32.39
CA HIS A 6 -21.75 55.74 32.08
C HIS A 6 -21.52 54.24 31.91
N GLY A 7 -20.54 53.87 31.08
CA GLY A 7 -19.85 52.58 31.14
C GLY A 7 -18.35 52.83 31.32
N GLN A 8 -17.70 52.13 32.25
CA GLN A 8 -16.25 52.22 32.49
C GLN A 8 -15.50 51.07 31.81
N PRO A 9 -14.21 51.24 31.47
CA PRO A 9 -13.37 50.16 30.96
C PRO A 9 -12.98 49.18 32.08
N MET A 10 -12.91 47.89 31.75
CA MET A 10 -12.38 46.84 32.62
C MET A 10 -11.04 46.30 32.11
N GLN A 11 -10.17 45.94 33.06
CA GLN A 11 -8.79 45.51 32.80
C GLN A 11 -8.66 43.98 32.71
N SER A 12 -7.52 43.51 32.23
CA SER A 12 -7.19 42.10 32.06
C SER A 12 -6.94 41.36 33.39
N PRO A 13 -7.48 40.13 33.58
CA PRO A 13 -7.10 39.29 34.72
C PRO A 13 -5.70 38.68 34.53
N GLN A 14 -4.85 38.82 35.54
CA GLN A 14 -3.67 37.98 35.71
C GLN A 14 -4.11 36.62 36.31
N PHE A 15 -3.46 35.52 35.92
CA PHE A 15 -3.60 34.23 36.61
C PHE A 15 -2.26 33.80 37.22
N GLN A 16 -2.31 33.38 38.47
CA GLN A 16 -1.15 33.07 39.31
C GLN A 16 -0.79 31.58 39.22
N THR A 17 0.51 31.26 39.20
CA THR A 17 1.02 29.90 39.29
C THR A 17 0.96 29.38 40.73
N ALA A 18 0.13 28.36 40.98
CA ALA A 18 0.08 27.65 42.24
C ALA A 18 0.56 26.20 42.06
N TYR A 19 1.76 25.90 42.55
CA TYR A 19 2.21 24.51 42.72
C TYR A 19 1.46 23.86 43.88
N ASN A 20 0.97 22.64 43.70
CA ASN A 20 0.60 21.78 44.82
C ASN A 20 0.94 20.31 44.53
N GLN A 21 1.36 19.60 45.57
CA GLN A 21 1.88 18.23 45.47
C GLN A 21 0.75 17.21 45.67
N LEU A 22 0.84 16.06 44.98
CA LEU A 22 0.00 14.89 45.24
C LEU A 22 0.88 13.67 45.49
N ASN A 23 0.68 13.04 46.64
CA ASN A 23 1.42 11.86 47.12
C ASN A 23 0.49 10.62 47.15
N PRO A 24 1.02 9.38 47.22
CA PRO A 24 0.31 8.18 46.77
C PRO A 24 -0.69 7.60 47.79
N PRO A 25 -1.69 6.81 47.32
CA PRO A 25 -2.67 6.15 48.18
C PRO A 25 -2.08 4.98 48.98
N ARG A 26 -2.47 4.87 50.26
CA ARG A 26 -2.20 3.70 51.12
C ARG A 26 -3.25 2.58 50.92
N ARG A 27 -2.86 1.33 51.25
CA ARG A 27 -3.76 0.17 51.37
C ARG A 27 -4.09 -0.15 52.83
N ALA A 28 -5.29 -0.69 53.04
CA ALA A 28 -5.68 -1.61 54.11
C ALA A 28 -6.88 -2.45 53.57
N SER A 29 -7.22 -3.67 54.01
CA SER A 29 -6.78 -4.43 55.19
C SER A 29 -6.72 -5.95 54.91
N THR A 30 -5.89 -6.68 55.68
CA THR A 30 -6.03 -8.07 56.21
C THR A 30 -6.86 -9.13 55.44
N SER A 31 -6.41 -10.39 55.29
CA SER A 31 -5.21 -11.12 55.79
C SER A 31 -4.96 -12.35 54.87
N GLN A 32 -4.16 -13.40 55.11
CA GLN A 32 -3.43 -14.03 56.24
C GLN A 32 -2.21 -14.79 55.60
N TYR A 33 -1.19 -15.38 56.26
CA TYR A 33 -0.91 -15.65 57.68
C TYR A 33 0.64 -15.77 57.94
N ASN A 34 1.04 -16.65 58.84
CA ASN A 34 2.38 -17.11 59.26
C ASN A 34 3.30 -17.65 58.13
N MET A 35 4.64 -17.67 58.22
CA MET A 35 5.70 -17.25 59.19
C MET A 35 7.05 -17.30 58.42
N MET A 36 8.30 -17.10 58.88
CA MET A 36 9.05 -16.87 60.15
C MET A 36 10.46 -16.38 59.71
N SER A 37 11.41 -15.85 60.50
CA SER A 37 11.47 -14.85 61.60
C SER A 37 12.95 -14.46 61.79
N ALA A 38 13.30 -13.23 62.21
CA ALA A 38 14.70 -12.77 62.30
C ALA A 38 14.96 -11.76 63.44
N PRO A 39 16.16 -11.78 64.09
CA PRO A 39 16.79 -10.66 64.81
C PRO A 39 17.90 -10.00 63.95
N SER A 40 18.21 -8.69 63.99
CA SER A 40 18.53 -7.77 65.10
C SER A 40 19.92 -8.06 65.73
N ALA A 41 20.84 -7.12 65.95
CA ALA A 41 20.78 -5.64 65.89
C ALA A 41 22.15 -4.97 65.51
N HIS A 42 22.26 -3.64 65.64
CA HIS A 42 23.40 -2.79 65.25
C HIS A 42 24.63 -2.83 66.19
N VAL A 43 25.80 -2.36 65.71
CA VAL A 43 26.60 -1.24 66.28
C VAL A 43 27.72 -0.80 65.30
N TYR A 44 28.26 0.40 65.47
CA TYR A 44 29.20 1.10 64.57
C TYR A 44 30.69 0.71 64.72
N SER A 45 31.45 0.77 63.62
CA SER A 45 32.60 1.68 63.42
C SER A 45 33.26 1.46 62.05
N ALA A 46 34.11 2.40 61.60
CA ALA A 46 34.74 2.34 60.27
C ALA A 46 36.19 2.86 60.27
N GLN A 47 37.10 2.09 59.68
CA GLN A 47 38.38 2.48 59.04
C GLN A 47 38.83 1.30 58.13
N PRO A 48 39.71 1.51 57.12
CA PRO A 48 39.74 0.65 55.94
C PRO A 48 40.70 -0.54 56.02
N ILE A 49 40.20 -1.72 55.60
CA ILE A 49 41.01 -2.86 55.15
C ILE A 49 40.44 -3.29 53.79
N GLY A 50 41.21 -3.16 52.72
CA GLY A 50 40.79 -3.51 51.37
C GLY A 50 41.16 -4.95 50.97
N PRO A 51 40.21 -5.80 50.55
CA PRO A 51 40.51 -7.12 49.99
C PRO A 51 40.18 -7.19 48.50
N ARG A 52 41.22 -7.06 47.67
CA ARG A 52 41.57 -8.03 46.61
C ARG A 52 40.39 -8.83 46.01
N ASN A 53 39.70 -8.26 45.01
CA ASN A 53 38.73 -9.02 44.20
C ASN A 53 39.38 -10.29 43.62
N PRO A 54 38.74 -11.47 43.74
CA PRO A 54 39.05 -12.61 42.89
C PRO A 54 38.71 -12.24 41.44
N ALA A 55 39.62 -12.49 40.51
CA ALA A 55 39.29 -12.35 39.09
C ALA A 55 38.32 -13.47 38.70
N TYR A 56 37.05 -13.13 38.44
CA TYR A 56 36.13 -14.02 37.74
C TYR A 56 36.61 -14.19 36.30
N GLN A 57 37.52 -15.15 36.09
CA GLN A 57 37.83 -15.66 34.77
C GLN A 57 36.58 -16.35 34.22
N VAL A 58 35.83 -15.65 33.39
CA VAL A 58 34.87 -16.28 32.47
C VAL A 58 35.67 -17.30 31.65
N PRO A 59 35.29 -18.58 31.64
CA PRO A 59 35.95 -19.55 30.77
C PRO A 59 35.75 -19.10 29.32
N VAL A 60 36.82 -18.62 28.69
CA VAL A 60 36.82 -18.37 27.25
C VAL A 60 36.82 -19.72 26.56
N ALA A 61 35.62 -20.26 26.36
CA ALA A 61 35.40 -21.39 25.49
C ALA A 61 35.86 -20.98 24.08
N SER A 62 37.06 -21.42 23.72
CA SER A 62 37.67 -21.16 22.42
C SER A 62 36.97 -22.01 21.35
N TYR A 63 35.75 -21.61 20.98
CA TYR A 63 35.00 -22.23 19.89
C TYR A 63 35.81 -22.15 18.59
N PRO A 64 36.30 -23.27 18.03
CA PRO A 64 37.06 -23.26 16.78
C PRO A 64 36.09 -23.28 15.60
N HIS A 65 35.11 -22.38 15.61
CA HIS A 65 34.06 -22.29 14.62
C HIS A 65 34.13 -20.94 13.92
N SER A 66 34.95 -20.93 12.87
CA SER A 66 34.71 -20.06 11.73
C SER A 66 33.31 -20.37 11.19
N LEU A 67 32.31 -19.56 11.55
CA LEU A 67 30.97 -19.61 10.98
C LEU A 67 30.92 -19.00 9.57
N ALA A 68 32.00 -19.17 8.80
CA ALA A 68 32.07 -18.94 7.36
C ALA A 68 31.51 -20.16 6.60
N GLY A 69 30.31 -20.60 6.98
CA GLY A 69 29.50 -21.42 6.07
C GLY A 69 29.12 -20.57 4.85
N PRO A 70 28.92 -21.17 3.67
CA PRO A 70 28.41 -20.43 2.52
C PRO A 70 27.08 -19.78 2.91
N VAL A 71 26.92 -18.49 2.60
CA VAL A 71 25.67 -17.75 2.86
C VAL A 71 24.58 -18.32 1.95
N GLN A 72 23.84 -19.31 2.44
CA GLN A 72 22.68 -19.85 1.74
C GLN A 72 21.67 -18.74 1.55
N GLN A 73 21.34 -18.44 0.29
CA GLN A 73 20.20 -17.60 -0.02
C GLN A 73 18.92 -18.35 0.38
N ILE A 74 17.97 -17.63 0.98
CA ILE A 74 16.64 -18.16 1.24
C ILE A 74 16.04 -18.58 -0.12
N PRO A 75 15.58 -19.83 -0.30
CA PRO A 75 14.89 -20.26 -1.51
C PRO A 75 13.63 -19.43 -1.77
N GLU A 76 13.27 -19.22 -3.05
CA GLU A 76 12.07 -18.41 -3.36
C GLU A 76 10.76 -19.05 -2.86
N ALA A 77 10.74 -20.38 -2.69
CA ALA A 77 9.63 -21.11 -2.07
C ALA A 77 9.45 -20.79 -0.57
N ASP A 78 10.52 -20.39 0.13
CA ASP A 78 10.51 -20.01 1.55
C ASP A 78 10.26 -18.51 1.75
N TYR A 79 10.03 -17.74 0.67
CA TYR A 79 9.69 -16.32 0.77
C TYR A 79 8.31 -16.14 1.42
N PRO A 80 8.15 -15.16 2.33
CA PRO A 80 6.87 -14.96 3.00
C PRO A 80 5.79 -14.49 2.01
N ALA A 81 4.53 -14.87 2.23
CA ALA A 81 3.41 -14.50 1.35
C ALA A 81 2.96 -13.03 1.45
N SER A 82 3.45 -12.26 2.43
CA SER A 82 3.08 -10.84 2.65
C SER A 82 4.23 -10.09 3.34
N PRO A 83 4.55 -8.83 2.95
CA PRO A 83 5.51 -7.98 3.67
C PRO A 83 5.06 -7.56 5.08
N TYR A 84 3.79 -7.78 5.41
CA TYR A 84 3.18 -7.35 6.68
C TYR A 84 2.82 -8.54 7.60
N GLY A 85 2.66 -9.74 7.03
CA GLY A 85 2.32 -10.96 7.75
C GLY A 85 3.43 -11.55 8.62
N TYR A 86 3.06 -12.48 9.50
CA TYR A 86 3.94 -13.07 10.52
C TYR A 86 5.20 -13.74 9.96
N GLY A 87 5.09 -14.49 8.85
CA GLY A 87 6.26 -15.13 8.23
C GLY A 87 7.36 -14.13 7.83
N SER A 88 6.98 -12.95 7.35
CA SER A 88 7.93 -11.86 7.02
C SER A 88 8.58 -11.24 8.27
N LEU A 89 7.91 -11.28 9.42
CA LEU A 89 8.52 -10.91 10.70
C LEU A 89 9.52 -11.98 11.17
N GLN A 90 9.18 -13.26 11.02
CA GLN A 90 9.99 -14.39 11.45
C GLN A 90 11.32 -14.49 10.68
N VAL A 91 11.31 -14.40 9.35
CA VAL A 91 12.56 -14.40 8.53
C VAL A 91 13.31 -13.07 8.55
N GLY A 92 12.65 -12.00 9.01
CA GLY A 92 13.10 -10.61 8.92
C GLY A 92 13.22 -9.93 10.28
N LEU A 93 13.57 -10.66 11.35
CA LEU A 93 13.65 -10.14 12.71
C LEU A 93 14.75 -9.09 12.86
N GLN A 94 15.91 -9.34 12.26
CA GLN A 94 17.03 -8.41 12.12
C GLN A 94 16.65 -7.12 11.37
N HIS A 95 15.66 -7.19 10.46
CA HIS A 95 15.13 -6.04 9.70
C HIS A 95 13.99 -5.31 10.43
N VAL A 96 13.74 -5.56 11.73
CA VAL A 96 12.64 -4.92 12.49
C VAL A 96 12.71 -3.39 12.44
N GLY A 97 13.92 -2.82 12.46
CA GLY A 97 14.15 -1.37 12.42
C GLY A 97 13.59 -0.68 11.16
N VAL A 98 13.64 -1.34 9.99
CA VAL A 98 13.18 -0.78 8.71
C VAL A 98 11.75 -1.18 8.31
N ARG A 99 11.03 -1.96 9.12
CA ARG A 99 9.64 -2.34 8.78
C ARG A 99 8.74 -1.10 8.72
N SER A 100 7.82 -1.10 7.76
CA SER A 100 6.82 -0.03 7.58
C SER A 100 6.01 0.18 8.87
N PRO A 101 6.14 1.33 9.57
CA PRO A 101 5.52 1.57 10.88
C PRO A 101 3.99 1.58 10.80
N ARG A 102 3.31 1.32 11.93
CA ARG A 102 1.84 1.44 12.03
C ARG A 102 1.44 2.91 11.81
N ARG A 103 0.57 3.21 10.85
CA ARG A 103 0.11 4.57 10.55
C ARG A 103 -1.16 4.89 11.33
N VAL A 104 -1.03 5.66 12.40
CA VAL A 104 -2.13 6.01 13.31
C VAL A 104 -2.77 7.33 12.84
N PRO A 105 -4.10 7.44 12.71
CA PRO A 105 -4.74 8.73 12.42
C PRO A 105 -4.48 9.70 13.58
N LEU A 106 -3.98 10.91 13.27
CA LEU A 106 -3.70 11.95 14.27
C LEU A 106 -4.96 12.34 15.04
N ASN A 107 -6.08 12.45 14.32
CA ASN A 107 -7.42 12.65 14.88
C ASN A 107 -8.22 11.35 14.67
N PRO A 108 -8.44 10.51 15.69
CA PRO A 108 -9.18 9.26 15.55
C PRO A 108 -10.66 9.53 15.28
N GLY A 109 -11.11 9.27 14.05
CA GLY A 109 -12.49 9.41 13.61
C GLY A 109 -12.81 8.47 12.45
N LYS A 110 -14.08 8.43 12.02
CA LYS A 110 -14.57 7.53 10.95
C LYS A 110 -14.22 8.00 9.52
N ILE A 111 -13.35 9.00 9.37
CA ILE A 111 -12.96 9.52 8.06
C ILE A 111 -11.90 8.57 7.48
N ARG A 112 -12.28 7.79 6.48
CA ARG A 112 -11.35 6.94 5.72
C ARG A 112 -10.32 7.82 5.00
N HIS A 113 -9.08 7.36 5.01
CA HIS A 113 -7.96 8.04 4.36
C HIS A 113 -7.26 7.14 3.36
N TYR A 114 -6.59 7.77 2.41
CA TYR A 114 -5.95 7.14 1.27
C TYR A 114 -4.56 7.72 1.09
N GLN A 115 -3.64 6.93 0.55
CA GLN A 115 -2.31 7.38 0.18
C GLN A 115 -1.92 6.83 -1.19
N PHE A 116 -1.28 7.67 -1.99
CA PHE A 116 -0.91 7.41 -3.38
C PHE A 116 0.33 8.23 -3.75
N VAL A 117 1.01 7.84 -4.83
CA VAL A 117 2.14 8.61 -5.38
C VAL A 117 1.60 9.91 -5.97
N ARG A 118 2.01 11.05 -5.41
CA ARG A 118 1.49 12.38 -5.79
C ARG A 118 2.24 13.04 -6.93
N GLN A 119 3.54 12.79 -7.00
CA GLN A 119 4.49 13.28 -8.00
C GLN A 119 5.85 12.61 -7.76
N LEU A 120 6.73 12.68 -8.76
CA LEU A 120 8.15 12.39 -8.62
C LEU A 120 8.97 13.64 -8.26
N VAL A 121 9.98 13.48 -7.41
CA VAL A 121 11.01 14.49 -7.08
C VAL A 121 12.18 14.40 -8.05
N TYR A 122 12.56 13.16 -8.39
CA TYR A 122 13.38 12.85 -9.56
C TYR A 122 12.57 11.99 -10.51
N GLN A 123 12.54 12.37 -11.77
CA GLN A 123 12.05 11.51 -12.84
C GLN A 123 12.92 10.24 -12.95
N PRO A 124 12.42 9.14 -13.55
CA PRO A 124 13.14 7.87 -13.60
C PRO A 124 14.49 7.98 -14.31
N LEU A 125 15.57 7.97 -13.54
CA LEU A 125 16.93 8.05 -14.04
C LEU A 125 17.47 6.64 -14.33
N ALA A 126 17.90 6.39 -15.56
CA ALA A 126 18.59 5.16 -15.93
C ALA A 126 19.93 5.04 -15.17
N LEU A 127 20.21 3.88 -14.58
CA LEU A 127 21.43 3.60 -13.84
C LEU A 127 22.03 2.25 -14.26
N GLU A 128 23.30 2.29 -14.66
CA GLU A 128 24.11 1.10 -14.96
C GLU A 128 25.08 0.80 -13.80
N PRO A 129 25.59 -0.43 -13.65
CA PRO A 129 26.68 -0.72 -12.71
C PRO A 129 27.94 0.11 -13.03
N GLN A 130 28.60 0.68 -12.03
CA GLN A 130 29.86 1.43 -12.24
C GLN A 130 30.90 1.18 -11.14
N ARG A 131 32.12 1.71 -11.32
CA ARG A 131 33.11 1.80 -10.24
C ARG A 131 32.95 3.13 -9.50
N GLY A 132 33.17 3.13 -8.19
CA GLY A 132 33.01 4.32 -7.35
C GLY A 132 31.56 4.71 -7.07
N LEU A 133 31.39 5.74 -6.24
CA LEU A 133 30.09 6.20 -5.75
C LEU A 133 29.46 7.23 -6.70
N ARG A 134 28.13 7.22 -6.80
CA ARG A 134 27.34 8.34 -7.35
C ARG A 134 26.85 9.23 -6.20
N SER A 135 26.53 10.48 -6.50
CA SER A 135 25.81 11.37 -5.59
C SER A 135 24.74 12.15 -6.33
N LEU A 136 23.59 12.37 -5.69
CA LEU A 136 22.53 13.25 -6.15
C LEU A 136 22.00 14.08 -4.95
N SER A 137 21.60 15.32 -5.22
CA SER A 137 21.20 16.31 -4.21
C SER A 137 19.86 16.95 -4.57
N PHE A 138 18.89 16.85 -3.66
CA PHE A 138 17.57 17.47 -3.83
C PHE A 138 17.23 18.38 -2.65
N ASN A 139 16.53 19.47 -2.93
CA ASN A 139 16.11 20.42 -1.90
C ASN A 139 14.73 20.03 -1.31
N VAL A 140 14.60 20.04 0.01
CA VAL A 140 13.32 19.83 0.71
C VAL A 140 12.97 21.09 1.49
N THR A 141 11.82 21.69 1.20
CA THR A 141 11.41 22.98 1.77
C THR A 141 10.85 22.82 3.19
N LYS A 142 10.83 23.90 3.96
CA LYS A 142 10.24 23.95 5.31
C LYS A 142 8.80 23.44 5.37
N ASP A 143 7.98 23.84 4.38
CA ASP A 143 6.60 23.36 4.20
C ASP A 143 6.53 21.84 3.98
N GLN A 144 7.44 21.30 3.16
CA GLN A 144 7.53 19.86 2.94
C GLN A 144 7.96 19.12 4.21
N ILE A 145 8.94 19.65 4.96
CA ILE A 145 9.39 19.09 6.26
C ILE A 145 8.25 19.07 7.28
N GLN A 146 7.48 20.16 7.39
CA GLN A 146 6.34 20.25 8.30
C GLN A 146 5.21 19.25 7.97
N LYS A 147 5.13 18.79 6.72
CA LYS A 147 4.13 17.80 6.26
C LYS A 147 4.61 16.35 6.39
N LEU A 148 5.85 16.08 6.81
CA LEU A 148 6.38 14.70 6.85
C LEU A 148 5.76 13.87 7.98
N ALA A 149 5.12 12.74 7.61
CA ALA A 149 4.64 11.73 8.55
C ALA A 149 5.79 10.86 9.08
N LYS A 150 6.70 11.47 9.86
CA LYS A 150 7.89 10.83 10.43
C LYS A 150 7.56 9.75 11.47
N LYS A 151 8.40 8.72 11.51
CA LYS A 151 8.40 7.61 12.46
C LYS A 151 8.66 8.11 13.89
N ILE A 152 7.87 7.60 14.82
CA ILE A 152 8.03 7.75 16.26
C ILE A 152 8.57 6.41 16.79
N GLU A 153 9.71 6.49 17.48
CA GLU A 153 10.36 5.36 18.13
C GLU A 153 10.16 5.44 19.65
N GLY A 154 10.10 4.29 20.32
CA GLY A 154 9.76 4.20 21.74
C GLY A 154 9.60 2.75 22.19
N ILE A 155 8.93 2.53 23.32
CA ILE A 155 8.70 1.18 23.86
C ILE A 155 7.61 0.47 23.05
N GLY A 156 8.01 -0.40 22.12
CA GLY A 156 7.11 -1.23 21.31
C GLY A 156 7.44 -1.18 19.82
N LEU A 157 6.47 -1.55 18.97
CA LEU A 157 6.62 -1.40 17.52
C LEU A 157 6.49 0.08 17.10
N PRO A 158 7.32 0.55 16.14
CA PRO A 158 7.31 1.92 15.69
C PRO A 158 6.02 2.25 14.92
N PHE A 159 5.57 3.50 15.09
CA PHE A 159 4.36 4.03 14.49
C PHE A 159 4.63 5.44 13.94
N CYS A 160 3.73 5.97 13.12
CA CYS A 160 3.72 7.39 12.78
C CYS A 160 2.29 7.91 12.74
N TYR A 161 2.11 9.19 13.07
CA TYR A 161 0.82 9.85 12.87
C TYR A 161 0.65 10.30 11.42
N TYR A 162 -0.59 10.29 10.94
CA TYR A 162 -0.97 10.91 9.67
C TYR A 162 -2.23 11.76 9.80
N SER A 163 -2.34 12.76 8.93
CA SER A 163 -3.55 13.53 8.67
C SER A 163 -3.68 13.74 7.16
N GLU A 164 -4.71 14.47 6.73
CA GLU A 164 -4.75 15.06 5.41
C GLU A 164 -3.53 15.94 5.14
N GLY A 165 -3.04 15.95 3.89
CA GLY A 165 -1.86 16.69 3.46
C GLY A 165 -0.51 16.11 3.92
N CYS A 166 -0.50 15.07 4.75
CA CYS A 166 0.73 14.43 5.20
C CYS A 166 1.47 13.72 4.05
N ARG A 167 2.78 13.90 4.00
CA ARG A 167 3.67 13.41 2.94
C ARG A 167 4.70 12.43 3.48
N ARG A 168 5.17 11.56 2.59
CA ARG A 168 6.31 10.66 2.78
C ARG A 168 7.14 10.59 1.50
N TYR A 169 8.45 10.46 1.63
CA TYR A 169 9.38 10.36 0.51
C TYR A 169 9.93 8.94 0.45
N ARG A 170 9.90 8.33 -0.74
CA ARG A 170 10.42 6.97 -0.95
C ARG A 170 11.33 6.91 -2.16
N LEU A 171 12.44 6.19 -2.04
CA LEU A 171 13.27 5.78 -3.18
C LEU A 171 12.74 4.46 -3.72
N ARG A 172 12.64 4.35 -5.04
CA ARG A 172 12.37 3.10 -5.74
C ARG A 172 13.34 2.90 -6.89
N MET A 173 13.54 1.64 -7.23
CA MET A 173 14.07 1.23 -8.52
C MET A 173 13.10 0.26 -9.20
N ILE A 174 13.12 0.26 -10.53
CA ILE A 174 12.46 -0.72 -11.38
C ILE A 174 13.47 -1.30 -12.37
N VAL A 175 13.12 -2.41 -13.02
CA VAL A 175 13.89 -3.01 -14.11
C VAL A 175 12.97 -3.18 -15.32
N GLN A 176 13.45 -2.85 -16.51
CA GLN A 176 12.72 -2.93 -17.79
C GLN A 176 13.66 -3.41 -18.91
N PRO A 177 13.12 -4.03 -19.97
CA PRO A 177 13.93 -4.40 -21.14
C PRO A 177 14.59 -3.19 -21.79
N GLU A 178 15.81 -3.35 -22.30
CA GLU A 178 16.56 -2.29 -22.98
C GLU A 178 15.89 -1.75 -24.26
N THR A 179 14.97 -2.54 -24.84
CA THR A 179 14.15 -2.21 -26.01
C THR A 179 12.90 -1.42 -25.66
N GLN A 180 12.53 -1.31 -24.37
CA GLN A 180 11.41 -0.49 -23.92
C GLN A 180 11.84 0.98 -23.84
N ALA A 181 10.93 1.90 -24.22
CA ALA A 181 11.12 3.33 -23.98
C ALA A 181 11.23 3.64 -22.47
N GLU A 182 11.83 4.78 -22.13
CA GLU A 182 11.97 5.20 -20.73
C GLU A 182 10.59 5.32 -20.05
N PRO A 183 10.45 4.89 -18.78
CA PRO A 183 9.15 4.78 -18.13
C PRO A 183 8.53 6.14 -17.86
N SER A 184 7.30 6.36 -18.32
CA SER A 184 6.50 7.52 -17.90
C SER A 184 6.13 7.41 -16.41
N GLU A 185 5.64 8.49 -15.79
CA GLU A 185 5.15 8.40 -14.40
C GLU A 185 4.03 7.36 -14.26
N SER A 186 3.17 7.19 -15.29
CA SER A 186 2.10 6.17 -15.32
C SER A 186 2.67 4.75 -15.29
N ASP A 187 3.70 4.46 -16.08
CA ASP A 187 4.37 3.15 -16.10
C ASP A 187 5.13 2.91 -14.79
N TRP A 188 5.77 3.96 -14.28
CA TRP A 188 6.55 3.93 -13.04
C TRP A 188 5.68 3.58 -11.82
N VAL A 189 4.50 4.16 -11.66
CA VAL A 189 3.64 3.87 -10.49
C VAL A 189 2.99 2.50 -10.54
N MET A 190 2.83 1.91 -11.72
CA MET A 190 2.28 0.56 -11.88
C MET A 190 3.35 -0.54 -11.86
N SER A 191 4.60 -0.21 -12.17
CA SER A 191 5.73 -1.14 -12.11
C SER A 191 6.01 -1.65 -10.69
N ALA A 192 6.51 -2.88 -10.56
CA ALA A 192 7.02 -3.39 -9.29
C ALA A 192 8.27 -2.61 -8.81
N THR A 193 8.65 -2.76 -7.55
CA THR A 193 10.02 -2.42 -7.11
C THR A 193 10.94 -3.58 -7.45
N CYS A 194 12.16 -3.30 -7.90
CA CYS A 194 13.23 -4.29 -8.02
C CYS A 194 14.57 -3.66 -7.63
N TRP A 195 15.29 -4.27 -6.69
CA TRP A 195 16.61 -3.83 -6.26
C TRP A 195 17.71 -4.73 -6.86
N PRO A 196 18.72 -4.17 -7.55
CA PRO A 196 19.92 -4.91 -7.92
C PRO A 196 20.56 -5.67 -6.75
N SER A 197 21.21 -6.79 -7.04
CA SER A 197 21.74 -7.74 -6.05
C SER A 197 22.68 -7.06 -5.04
N HIS A 198 23.59 -6.23 -5.54
CA HIS A 198 24.49 -5.42 -4.72
C HIS A 198 24.24 -3.94 -5.03
N ILE A 199 23.50 -3.27 -4.17
CA ILE A 199 23.30 -1.82 -4.21
C ILE A 199 23.09 -1.28 -2.81
N PHE A 200 23.67 -0.12 -2.52
CA PHE A 200 23.71 0.50 -1.19
C PHE A 200 23.47 2.00 -1.29
N PHE A 201 22.90 2.58 -0.23
CA PHE A 201 22.42 3.95 -0.19
C PHE A 201 22.78 4.63 1.13
N ASP A 202 23.34 5.84 1.06
CA ASP A 202 23.48 6.72 2.24
C ASP A 202 22.75 8.03 1.97
N LEU A 203 21.89 8.47 2.89
CA LEU A 203 21.19 9.76 2.82
C LEU A 203 21.63 10.63 3.99
N ASN A 204 22.15 11.82 3.71
CA ASN A 204 22.65 12.76 4.72
C ASN A 204 23.65 12.09 5.68
N SER A 205 24.58 11.31 5.12
CA SER A 205 25.59 10.50 5.81
C SER A 205 25.06 9.41 6.75
N LYS A 206 23.79 8.99 6.59
CA LYS A 206 23.21 7.83 7.27
C LYS A 206 22.94 6.71 6.26
N SER A 207 23.48 5.52 6.52
CA SER A 207 23.28 4.37 5.64
C SER A 207 21.87 3.79 5.76
N LEU A 208 21.31 3.34 4.64
CA LEU A 208 19.91 2.95 4.50
C LEU A 208 19.78 1.47 4.09
N GLU A 209 19.09 0.69 4.93
CA GLU A 209 18.90 -0.74 4.75
C GLU A 209 17.69 -1.07 3.83
N LEU A 210 17.92 -1.98 2.86
CA LEU A 210 16.93 -2.34 1.84
C LEU A 210 16.04 -3.50 2.25
N ARG A 211 14.72 -3.28 2.16
CA ARG A 211 13.69 -4.31 2.35
C ARG A 211 13.53 -5.19 1.11
N ARG A 212 14.39 -6.20 0.99
CA ARG A 212 14.46 -7.13 -0.15
C ARG A 212 13.41 -8.25 -0.13
N LYS A 213 13.05 -8.77 -1.31
CA LYS A 213 12.01 -9.81 -1.54
C LYS A 213 12.09 -11.00 -0.58
N GLN A 214 13.30 -11.50 -0.34
CA GLN A 214 13.59 -12.64 0.52
C GLN A 214 13.06 -12.53 1.97
N HIS A 215 12.89 -11.30 2.47
CA HIS A 215 12.32 -11.04 3.81
C HIS A 215 10.92 -10.42 3.75
N PHE A 216 10.43 -10.00 2.58
CA PHE A 216 9.26 -9.12 2.43
C PHE A 216 8.33 -9.48 1.25
N HIS A 217 8.31 -10.74 0.79
CA HIS A 217 7.58 -11.27 -0.37
C HIS A 217 8.11 -10.75 -1.72
N LYS A 218 8.15 -9.44 -1.86
CA LYS A 218 8.70 -8.69 -2.99
C LYS A 218 9.58 -7.56 -2.47
N ASP A 219 10.45 -7.02 -3.32
CA ASP A 219 11.21 -5.82 -2.98
C ASP A 219 10.26 -4.68 -2.62
N GLN A 220 10.60 -3.93 -1.57
CA GLN A 220 9.79 -2.82 -1.09
C GLN A 220 10.50 -1.48 -1.36
N PRO A 221 9.74 -0.38 -1.55
CA PRO A 221 10.30 0.97 -1.56
C PRO A 221 11.15 1.26 -0.32
N LEU A 222 12.25 1.98 -0.49
CA LEU A 222 13.08 2.46 0.61
C LEU A 222 12.49 3.77 1.14
N GLU A 223 12.17 3.84 2.43
CA GLU A 223 11.59 5.02 3.08
C GLU A 223 12.69 6.04 3.40
N LEU A 224 12.57 7.27 2.89
CA LEU A 224 13.54 8.35 3.11
C LEU A 224 13.08 9.34 4.19
N THR A 225 11.77 9.41 4.43
CA THR A 225 11.05 10.40 5.24
C THR A 225 11.75 10.79 6.56
N ASP A 226 12.23 9.80 7.32
CA ASP A 226 12.80 10.04 8.65
C ASP A 226 14.17 10.73 8.60
N PHE A 227 14.90 10.54 7.51
CA PHE A 227 16.28 11.01 7.30
C PHE A 227 16.36 12.40 6.65
N LEU A 228 15.24 12.97 6.20
CA LEU A 228 15.18 14.27 5.53
C LEU A 228 15.38 15.46 6.49
N VAL A 229 16.15 16.44 6.00
CA VAL A 229 16.43 17.74 6.64
C VAL A 229 15.87 18.89 5.79
N GLU A 230 15.68 20.07 6.39
CA GLU A 230 15.34 21.30 5.64
C GLU A 230 16.55 21.75 4.81
N GLY A 231 16.35 22.07 3.53
CA GLY A 231 17.42 22.44 2.60
C GLY A 231 17.90 21.27 1.73
N GLU A 232 19.19 21.29 1.36
CA GLU A 232 19.81 20.26 0.52
C GLU A 232 19.88 18.91 1.25
N ASN A 233 19.40 17.86 0.59
CA ASN A 233 19.48 16.47 1.03
C ASN A 233 20.34 15.69 0.03
N LYS A 234 21.47 15.14 0.49
CA LYS A 234 22.43 14.43 -0.36
C LYS A 234 22.28 12.91 -0.20
N MET A 235 21.98 12.25 -1.32
CA MET A 235 21.96 10.80 -1.47
C MET A 235 23.23 10.33 -2.16
N THR A 236 23.93 9.38 -1.55
CA THR A 236 25.10 8.68 -2.11
C THR A 236 24.69 7.26 -2.48
N ILE A 237 25.13 6.77 -3.65
CA ILE A 237 24.74 5.46 -4.19
C ILE A 237 25.99 4.65 -4.54
N SER A 238 26.06 3.41 -4.06
CA SER A 238 27.03 2.42 -4.50
C SER A 238 26.31 1.33 -5.30
N TYR A 239 26.55 1.27 -6.61
CA TYR A 239 26.02 0.25 -7.52
C TYR A 239 27.18 -0.38 -8.32
N PRO A 240 27.95 -1.31 -7.72
CA PRO A 240 29.20 -1.83 -8.29
C PRO A 240 29.02 -2.71 -9.53
N VAL A 241 30.00 -2.68 -10.44
CA VAL A 241 30.15 -3.67 -11.52
C VAL A 241 30.53 -5.03 -10.91
N VAL A 242 29.55 -5.93 -10.79
CA VAL A 242 29.70 -7.33 -10.39
C VAL A 242 28.72 -8.18 -11.19
N GLU A 243 29.03 -9.47 -11.38
CA GLU A 243 28.24 -10.39 -12.21
C GLU A 243 26.75 -10.43 -11.82
N GLN A 244 26.45 -10.44 -10.51
CA GLN A 244 25.08 -10.49 -9.98
C GLN A 244 24.28 -9.19 -10.23
N ASN A 245 24.95 -8.12 -10.67
CA ASN A 245 24.34 -6.85 -11.08
C ASN A 245 24.23 -6.70 -12.60
N SER A 246 24.91 -7.54 -13.38
CA SER A 246 24.91 -7.53 -14.84
C SER A 246 23.77 -8.40 -15.39
N LYS A 247 22.79 -7.77 -16.03
CA LYS A 247 21.69 -8.47 -16.73
C LYS A 247 21.57 -7.93 -18.15
N PRO A 248 22.16 -8.59 -19.15
CA PRO A 248 22.09 -8.15 -20.55
C PRO A 248 20.65 -8.01 -21.03
N GLY A 249 20.33 -6.93 -21.75
CA GLY A 249 18.98 -6.66 -22.24
C GLY A 249 18.05 -6.01 -21.22
N TYR A 250 18.53 -5.60 -20.04
CA TYR A 250 17.72 -4.97 -18.98
C TYR A 250 18.37 -3.72 -18.37
N LYS A 251 17.66 -2.59 -18.42
CA LYS A 251 18.01 -1.35 -17.72
C LYS A 251 17.32 -1.26 -16.37
N HIS A 252 18.03 -0.70 -15.39
CA HIS A 252 17.46 -0.31 -14.11
C HIS A 252 17.22 1.20 -14.09
N PHE A 253 16.04 1.62 -13.63
CA PHE A 253 15.68 3.03 -13.48
C PHE A 253 15.42 3.35 -12.00
N MET A 254 15.72 4.59 -11.58
CA MET A 254 15.59 5.07 -10.20
C MET A 254 14.78 6.37 -10.12
N ALA A 255 13.86 6.46 -9.16
CA ALA A 255 13.14 7.69 -8.84
C ALA A 255 13.00 7.89 -7.33
N ILE A 256 12.90 9.16 -6.91
CA ILE A 256 12.41 9.54 -5.59
C ILE A 256 10.98 10.04 -5.75
N GLU A 257 10.06 9.46 -5.00
CA GLU A 257 8.63 9.72 -5.09
C GLU A 257 8.10 10.40 -3.83
N ILE A 258 7.17 11.33 -3.98
CA ILE A 258 6.34 11.82 -2.87
C ILE A 258 5.04 11.02 -2.85
N VAL A 259 4.76 10.40 -1.71
CA VAL A 259 3.46 9.86 -1.35
C VAL A 259 2.71 10.93 -0.58
N GLU A 260 1.47 11.23 -0.95
CA GLU A 260 0.57 12.15 -0.22
C GLU A 260 -0.60 11.37 0.40
N THR A 261 -1.09 11.85 1.54
CA THR A 261 -2.22 11.27 2.27
C THR A 261 -3.39 12.24 2.24
N MET A 262 -4.57 11.77 1.85
CA MET A 262 -5.80 12.59 1.75
C MET A 262 -6.98 11.90 2.42
N SER A 263 -7.96 12.68 2.89
CA SER A 263 -9.25 12.13 3.31
C SER A 263 -10.06 11.64 2.11
N HIS A 264 -11.12 10.88 2.40
CA HIS A 264 -12.12 10.47 1.42
C HIS A 264 -12.73 11.66 0.66
N GLY A 265 -13.27 12.65 1.37
CA GLY A 265 -13.90 13.83 0.76
C GLY A 265 -12.95 14.59 -0.16
N ALA A 266 -11.73 14.90 0.31
CA ALA A 266 -10.75 15.61 -0.50
C ALA A 266 -10.31 14.86 -1.78
N ILE A 267 -10.40 13.52 -1.80
CA ILE A 267 -10.17 12.73 -3.02
C ILE A 267 -11.38 12.75 -3.95
N THR A 268 -12.59 12.60 -3.41
CA THR A 268 -13.82 12.64 -4.19
C THR A 268 -14.01 14.03 -4.82
N ASP A 269 -13.73 15.12 -4.09
CA ASP A 269 -13.68 16.49 -4.62
C ASP A 269 -12.60 16.67 -5.70
N LEU A 270 -11.38 16.17 -5.46
CA LEU A 270 -10.29 16.21 -6.44
C LEU A 270 -10.67 15.51 -7.75
N ILE A 271 -11.30 14.35 -7.68
CA ILE A 271 -11.70 13.57 -8.88
C ILE A 271 -12.92 14.22 -9.55
N HIS A 272 -13.89 14.74 -8.80
CA HIS A 272 -15.00 15.51 -9.36
C HIS A 272 -14.58 16.84 -10.01
N SER A 273 -13.37 17.36 -9.72
CA SER A 273 -12.81 18.51 -10.44
C SER A 273 -12.20 18.15 -11.82
N ARG A 274 -12.16 16.86 -12.18
CA ARG A 274 -11.37 16.34 -13.31
C ARG A 274 -12.23 15.54 -14.29
N HIS A 275 -12.40 16.07 -15.49
CA HIS A 275 -13.28 15.50 -16.52
C HIS A 275 -12.51 15.02 -17.75
N LEU A 276 -13.05 14.00 -18.41
CA LEU A 276 -12.81 13.64 -19.80
C LEU A 276 -14.04 14.10 -20.58
N LEU A 277 -13.87 15.01 -21.53
CA LEU A 277 -14.99 15.66 -22.21
C LEU A 277 -15.75 14.65 -23.08
N ALA A 278 -17.06 14.83 -23.20
CA ALA A 278 -17.90 13.90 -23.95
C ALA A 278 -17.49 13.79 -25.43
N GLU A 279 -16.93 14.86 -25.99
CA GLU A 279 -16.38 14.95 -27.34
C GLU A 279 -15.13 14.08 -27.52
N GLU A 280 -14.28 13.96 -26.48
CA GLU A 280 -13.11 13.08 -26.50
C GLU A 280 -13.51 11.60 -26.46
N THR A 281 -14.53 11.25 -25.68
CA THR A 281 -15.08 9.88 -25.67
C THR A 281 -15.77 9.56 -27.00
N ARG A 282 -16.56 10.48 -27.58
CA ARG A 282 -17.11 10.31 -28.95
C ARG A 282 -16.01 10.16 -30.01
N TYR A 283 -14.92 10.93 -29.93
CA TYR A 283 -13.78 10.74 -30.83
C TYR A 283 -13.14 9.34 -30.71
N LYS A 284 -12.99 8.83 -29.48
CA LYS A 284 -12.50 7.46 -29.20
C LYS A 284 -13.48 6.33 -29.62
N ILE A 285 -14.74 6.66 -29.89
CA ILE A 285 -15.75 5.78 -30.51
C ILE A 285 -15.63 5.84 -32.03
N ILE A 286 -15.63 7.05 -32.61
CA ILE A 286 -15.47 7.30 -34.06
C ILE A 286 -14.19 6.61 -34.59
N CYS A 287 -13.07 6.74 -33.89
CA CYS A 287 -11.80 6.10 -34.29
C CYS A 287 -11.77 4.57 -34.14
N ARG A 288 -12.80 3.94 -33.53
CA ARG A 288 -12.96 2.48 -33.50
C ARG A 288 -13.91 1.95 -34.56
N LEU A 289 -14.93 2.72 -34.91
CA LEU A 289 -15.96 2.33 -35.88
C LEU A 289 -15.64 2.77 -37.32
N ARG A 290 -14.56 3.52 -37.53
CA ARG A 290 -13.97 3.72 -38.86
C ARG A 290 -13.26 2.43 -39.30
N PRO A 291 -13.48 1.97 -40.55
CA PRO A 291 -12.67 0.92 -41.15
C PRO A 291 -11.17 1.25 -41.14
N SER A 292 -10.35 0.21 -41.12
CA SER A 292 -8.96 0.27 -41.58
C SER A 292 -8.97 0.12 -43.11
N ASP A 293 -8.13 0.86 -43.82
CA ASP A 293 -7.97 0.77 -45.29
C ASP A 293 -7.19 -0.51 -45.71
N SER A 294 -7.36 -1.61 -44.96
CA SER A 294 -6.73 -2.91 -45.15
C SER A 294 -7.77 -3.91 -45.66
N ASP A 295 -7.52 -4.46 -46.84
CA ASP A 295 -8.50 -5.10 -47.74
C ASP A 295 -8.90 -6.55 -47.33
N ASP A 296 -9.02 -6.80 -46.02
CA ASP A 296 -9.38 -8.09 -45.43
C ASP A 296 -10.79 -8.05 -44.81
N ILE A 297 -11.63 -9.04 -45.15
CA ILE A 297 -13.08 -9.14 -44.88
C ILE A 297 -13.48 -8.65 -43.47
N ILE A 298 -13.92 -7.39 -43.36
CA ILE A 298 -14.37 -6.80 -42.10
C ILE A 298 -15.84 -7.16 -41.84
N VAL A 299 -16.11 -7.86 -40.74
CA VAL A 299 -17.45 -7.91 -40.15
C VAL A 299 -17.76 -6.53 -39.57
N GLN A 300 -18.53 -5.73 -40.31
CA GLN A 300 -18.88 -4.37 -39.98
C GLN A 300 -19.91 -4.33 -38.84
N ASP A 301 -19.47 -4.41 -37.58
CA ASP A 301 -20.35 -4.07 -36.45
C ASP A 301 -20.59 -2.56 -36.47
N GLU A 302 -21.78 -2.17 -36.95
CA GLU A 302 -22.23 -0.78 -37.03
C GLU A 302 -22.29 -0.09 -35.65
N THR A 303 -22.20 -0.87 -34.56
CA THR A 303 -22.35 -0.38 -33.19
C THR A 303 -21.26 -0.90 -32.26
N LEU A 304 -20.63 -0.03 -31.50
CA LEU A 304 -19.71 -0.44 -30.44
C LEU A 304 -20.50 -0.76 -29.15
N PRO A 305 -20.50 -2.00 -28.64
CA PRO A 305 -21.04 -2.29 -27.31
C PRO A 305 -20.17 -1.64 -26.24
N ILE A 306 -20.79 -1.04 -25.21
CA ILE A 306 -20.11 -0.51 -24.03
C ILE A 306 -20.88 -0.95 -22.78
N SER A 307 -20.19 -1.49 -21.78
CA SER A 307 -20.80 -1.79 -20.49
C SER A 307 -20.82 -0.57 -19.57
N LEU A 308 -21.97 -0.39 -18.90
CA LEU A 308 -22.22 0.55 -17.82
C LEU A 308 -22.15 -0.12 -16.44
N ALA A 309 -21.86 -1.42 -16.38
CA ALA A 309 -21.76 -2.19 -15.13
C ALA A 309 -20.37 -2.05 -14.50
N ASP A 310 -20.33 -1.70 -13.21
CA ASP A 310 -19.09 -1.60 -12.46
C ASP A 310 -18.44 -3.00 -12.27
N PRO A 311 -17.12 -3.16 -12.52
CA PRO A 311 -16.46 -4.47 -12.48
C PRO A 311 -16.49 -5.16 -11.10
N PHE A 312 -16.70 -4.45 -9.99
CA PHE A 312 -16.75 -5.04 -8.65
C PHE A 312 -18.17 -5.36 -8.20
N SER A 313 -19.04 -4.36 -8.18
CA SER A 313 -20.42 -4.43 -7.66
C SER A 313 -21.43 -5.01 -8.64
N LYS A 314 -21.08 -5.07 -9.94
CA LYS A 314 -21.94 -5.44 -11.07
C LYS A 314 -23.21 -4.59 -11.23
N GLN A 315 -23.32 -3.48 -10.49
CA GLN A 315 -24.41 -2.52 -10.64
C GLN A 315 -24.08 -1.48 -11.71
N ARG A 316 -25.09 -0.79 -12.23
CA ARG A 316 -24.82 0.36 -13.11
C ARG A 316 -24.06 1.42 -12.32
N VAL A 317 -22.91 1.81 -12.85
CA VAL A 317 -22.00 2.80 -12.27
C VAL A 317 -22.74 4.07 -11.84
N ALA A 318 -22.41 4.60 -10.65
CA ALA A 318 -23.02 5.83 -10.12
C ALA A 318 -22.23 7.06 -10.56
N VAL A 319 -20.91 7.04 -10.40
CA VAL A 319 -19.98 8.08 -10.85
C VAL A 319 -18.96 7.43 -11.81
N PRO A 320 -19.11 7.60 -13.14
CA PRO A 320 -18.26 6.92 -14.12
C PRO A 320 -16.88 7.54 -14.19
N VAL A 321 -15.89 6.79 -13.69
CA VAL A 321 -14.48 7.17 -13.72
C VAL A 321 -13.61 6.15 -14.43
N ARG A 322 -12.50 6.67 -14.97
CA ARG A 322 -11.46 5.93 -15.70
C ARG A 322 -10.12 6.64 -15.55
N GLY A 323 -9.01 5.93 -15.67
CA GLY A 323 -7.68 6.56 -15.73
C GLY A 323 -7.48 7.29 -17.08
N SER A 324 -6.72 8.38 -17.08
CA SER A 324 -6.43 9.18 -18.29
C SER A 324 -5.80 8.35 -19.42
N GLN A 325 -4.96 7.37 -19.06
CA GLN A 325 -4.29 6.45 -19.99
C GLN A 325 -5.13 5.20 -20.34
N CYS A 326 -6.34 5.06 -19.79
CA CYS A 326 -7.20 3.90 -20.04
C CYS A 326 -7.74 3.90 -21.48
N LYS A 327 -7.27 2.93 -22.28
CA LYS A 327 -7.64 2.78 -23.70
C LYS A 327 -9.07 2.30 -23.92
N HIS A 328 -9.62 1.47 -23.02
CA HIS A 328 -11.02 1.00 -23.03
C HIS A 328 -12.03 2.17 -22.94
N LEU A 329 -13.33 1.95 -23.12
CA LEU A 329 -14.34 3.02 -23.04
C LEU A 329 -15.19 2.94 -21.78
N GLU A 330 -15.39 1.72 -21.29
CA GLU A 330 -16.05 1.34 -20.06
C GLU A 330 -15.45 2.10 -18.87
N CYS A 331 -16.32 2.55 -17.97
CA CYS A 331 -15.92 3.15 -16.70
C CYS A 331 -16.21 2.19 -15.54
N PHE A 332 -15.54 2.42 -14.43
CA PHE A 332 -15.84 1.81 -13.14
C PHE A 332 -16.41 2.86 -12.18
N ASP A 333 -17.00 2.43 -11.08
CA ASP A 333 -17.62 3.31 -10.11
C ASP A 333 -16.61 3.88 -9.11
N LEU A 334 -16.63 5.19 -8.91
CA LEU A 334 -15.69 5.90 -8.05
C LEU A 334 -15.75 5.39 -6.60
N GLU A 335 -16.93 5.38 -6.00
CA GLU A 335 -17.13 5.01 -4.61
C GLU A 335 -16.82 3.53 -4.36
N THR A 336 -17.23 2.66 -5.28
CA THR A 336 -16.90 1.24 -5.23
C THR A 336 -15.38 1.02 -5.35
N PHE A 337 -14.71 1.67 -6.31
CA PHE A 337 -13.26 1.59 -6.47
C PHE A 337 -12.51 2.09 -5.21
N LEU A 338 -12.89 3.25 -4.66
CA LEU A 338 -12.34 3.77 -3.40
C LEU A 338 -12.61 2.81 -2.23
N GLY A 339 -13.79 2.20 -2.15
CA GLY A 339 -14.15 1.16 -1.19
C GLY A 339 -13.16 -0.01 -1.18
N THR A 340 -12.74 -0.48 -2.37
CA THR A 340 -11.78 -1.59 -2.50
C THR A 340 -10.33 -1.27 -2.14
N ARG A 341 -9.95 0.01 -1.93
CA ARG A 341 -8.54 0.40 -1.64
C ARG A 341 -8.18 0.13 -0.17
N SER A 342 -7.88 -1.12 0.17
CA SER A 342 -7.49 -1.54 1.53
C SER A 342 -6.15 -0.95 1.98
N GLY A 343 -5.98 -0.75 3.29
CA GLY A 343 -4.70 -0.41 3.94
C GLY A 343 -3.81 -1.64 4.19
N LYS A 344 -2.76 -1.50 5.03
CA LYS A 344 -2.03 -2.69 5.51
C LYS A 344 -2.92 -3.52 6.45
N GLU A 345 -2.62 -4.81 6.54
CA GLU A 345 -3.17 -5.69 7.57
C GLU A 345 -2.84 -5.15 8.99
N PRO A 346 -3.78 -5.20 9.96
CA PRO A 346 -3.52 -4.75 11.32
C PRO A 346 -2.36 -5.50 11.99
N GLN A 347 -1.26 -4.79 12.25
CA GLN A 347 -0.09 -5.34 12.92
C GLN A 347 -0.38 -5.55 14.41
N LYS A 348 -0.40 -6.81 14.85
CA LYS A 348 -0.52 -7.17 16.28
C LYS A 348 0.71 -6.64 17.03
N GLY A 349 0.51 -5.90 18.11
CA GLY A 349 1.61 -5.37 18.95
C GLY A 349 1.64 -3.85 19.15
N GLY A 350 0.72 -3.10 18.53
CA GLY A 350 0.48 -1.70 18.91
C GLY A 350 -0.27 -1.60 20.24
N GLY A 351 0.24 -0.79 21.18
CA GLY A 351 -0.43 -0.54 22.47
C GLY A 351 -1.73 0.28 22.33
N PRO A 352 -2.45 0.57 23.44
CA PRO A 352 -3.78 1.21 23.41
C PRO A 352 -3.87 2.56 22.68
N GLN A 353 -2.74 3.22 22.39
CA GLN A 353 -2.66 4.48 21.65
C GLN A 353 -2.54 4.30 20.12
N GLN A 354 -2.29 3.09 19.61
CA GLN A 354 -2.10 2.82 18.17
C GLN A 354 -3.37 2.31 17.45
N GLN A 355 -4.54 2.83 17.87
CA GLN A 355 -5.86 2.45 17.34
C GLN A 355 -6.24 3.22 16.05
N GLY A 356 -7.35 2.83 15.42
CA GLY A 356 -7.81 3.38 14.14
C GLY A 356 -7.44 2.52 12.93
N GLU A 357 -7.73 3.01 11.72
CA GLU A 357 -7.46 2.31 10.45
C GLU A 357 -6.00 2.51 9.95
N GLU A 358 -5.60 1.82 8.90
CA GLU A 358 -4.48 2.24 8.03
C GLU A 358 -5.07 3.00 6.82
N PRO A 359 -4.39 4.03 6.31
CA PRO A 359 -4.70 4.55 4.99
C PRO A 359 -4.34 3.52 3.90
N SER A 360 -4.96 3.62 2.73
CA SER A 360 -4.82 2.65 1.62
C SER A 360 -3.37 2.25 1.28
N LEU A 361 -3.16 1.11 0.63
CA LEU A 361 -1.84 0.76 0.10
C LEU A 361 -1.45 1.70 -1.06
N VAL A 362 -0.22 2.25 -1.01
CA VAL A 362 0.32 3.21 -1.99
C VAL A 362 0.42 2.62 -3.40
N ASP A 363 0.72 1.33 -3.50
CA ASP A 363 1.01 0.62 -4.75
C ASP A 363 -0.19 -0.22 -5.23
N ARG A 364 -1.42 0.26 -4.96
CA ARG A 364 -2.67 -0.42 -5.29
C ARG A 364 -3.67 0.56 -5.94
N TRP A 365 -3.25 1.19 -7.03
CA TRP A 365 -4.05 2.14 -7.81
C TRP A 365 -4.14 1.79 -9.30
N GLY A 366 -3.98 0.51 -9.67
CA GLY A 366 -4.27 0.05 -11.03
C GLY A 366 -5.76 0.02 -11.32
N CYS A 367 -6.14 0.39 -12.54
CA CYS A 367 -7.48 0.28 -13.11
C CYS A 367 -8.00 -1.17 -13.01
N PRO A 368 -9.24 -1.41 -12.56
CA PRO A 368 -9.81 -2.75 -12.47
C PRO A 368 -10.05 -3.43 -13.83
N ILE A 369 -10.05 -2.69 -14.92
CA ILE A 369 -10.34 -3.20 -16.28
C ILE A 369 -9.05 -3.50 -17.06
N CYS A 370 -8.02 -2.65 -16.96
CA CYS A 370 -6.78 -2.79 -17.76
C CYS A 370 -5.47 -2.66 -16.98
N GLY A 371 -5.50 -2.52 -15.66
CA GLY A 371 -4.30 -2.42 -14.81
C GLY A 371 -3.51 -1.11 -14.90
N LEU A 372 -3.76 -0.22 -15.87
CA LEU A 372 -3.08 1.08 -16.01
C LEU A 372 -3.39 2.06 -14.86
N ASP A 373 -2.62 3.14 -14.76
CA ASP A 373 -2.69 4.11 -13.66
C ASP A 373 -4.09 4.72 -13.46
N ALA A 374 -4.67 4.46 -12.29
CA ALA A 374 -5.93 4.97 -11.78
C ALA A 374 -5.76 5.56 -10.35
N ARG A 375 -4.61 6.19 -10.06
CA ARG A 375 -4.44 7.08 -8.89
C ARG A 375 -5.47 8.23 -8.92
N PRO A 376 -5.80 8.87 -7.79
CA PRO A 376 -6.73 10.00 -7.74
C PRO A 376 -6.39 11.16 -8.69
N ILE A 377 -5.09 11.43 -8.91
CA ILE A 377 -4.61 12.47 -9.85
C ILE A 377 -4.59 12.02 -11.32
N SER A 378 -4.79 10.74 -11.59
CA SER A 378 -4.81 10.14 -12.93
C SER A 378 -6.23 9.78 -13.38
N LEU A 379 -7.17 9.67 -12.46
CA LEU A 379 -8.60 9.51 -12.74
C LEU A 379 -9.21 10.77 -13.38
N LEU A 380 -10.23 10.52 -14.19
CA LEU A 380 -11.13 11.48 -14.84
C LEU A 380 -12.57 10.93 -14.76
N VAL A 381 -13.55 11.81 -14.60
CA VAL A 381 -14.99 11.52 -14.80
C VAL A 381 -15.30 11.54 -16.30
N ASP A 382 -15.97 10.52 -16.84
CA ASP A 382 -16.30 10.45 -18.28
C ASP A 382 -17.66 11.09 -18.58
N ASP A 383 -17.65 12.34 -19.08
CA ASP A 383 -18.87 13.13 -19.25
C ASP A 383 -19.85 12.55 -20.27
N TYR A 384 -19.37 11.76 -21.23
CA TYR A 384 -20.25 11.03 -22.15
C TYR A 384 -21.08 9.99 -21.38
N LEU A 385 -20.44 9.18 -20.53
CA LEU A 385 -21.16 8.18 -19.72
C LEU A 385 -21.97 8.80 -18.58
N VAL A 386 -21.59 9.98 -18.06
CA VAL A 386 -22.47 10.80 -17.20
C VAL A 386 -23.76 11.18 -17.95
N ALA A 387 -23.65 11.63 -19.20
CA ALA A 387 -24.80 12.02 -20.01
C ALA A 387 -25.71 10.82 -20.37
N VAL A 388 -25.14 9.68 -20.78
CA VAL A 388 -25.86 8.41 -20.97
C VAL A 388 -26.65 8.04 -19.72
N ARG A 389 -25.96 7.97 -18.56
CA ARG A 389 -26.56 7.60 -17.27
C ARG A 389 -27.69 8.55 -16.87
N ARG A 390 -27.51 9.86 -17.08
CA ARG A 390 -28.53 10.88 -16.80
C ARG A 390 -29.78 10.66 -17.63
N SER A 391 -29.62 10.38 -18.93
CA SER A 391 -30.72 10.12 -19.88
C SER A 391 -31.49 8.84 -19.55
N LEU A 392 -30.79 7.74 -19.21
CA LEU A 392 -31.42 6.52 -18.71
C LEU A 392 -32.31 6.81 -17.48
N ILE A 393 -31.77 7.49 -16.48
CA ILE A 393 -32.49 7.81 -15.23
C ILE A 393 -33.67 8.74 -15.48
N SER A 394 -33.56 9.75 -16.35
CA SER A 394 -34.70 10.63 -16.68
C SER A 394 -35.82 9.90 -17.42
N ASN A 395 -35.50 8.81 -18.12
CA ASN A 395 -36.47 7.97 -18.81
C ASN A 395 -37.03 6.84 -17.92
N GLY A 396 -36.75 6.87 -16.61
CA GLY A 396 -37.21 5.88 -15.63
C GLY A 396 -36.43 4.56 -15.64
N ASP A 397 -35.39 4.43 -16.46
CA ASP A 397 -34.57 3.22 -16.51
C ASP A 397 -33.71 3.10 -15.25
N THR A 398 -33.85 1.97 -14.55
CA THR A 398 -33.02 1.56 -13.41
C THR A 398 -32.18 0.32 -13.67
N ARG A 399 -32.29 -0.29 -14.86
CA ARG A 399 -31.86 -1.67 -15.16
C ARG A 399 -30.82 -1.79 -16.27
N THR A 400 -30.83 -0.95 -17.30
CA THR A 400 -29.90 -1.05 -18.44
C THR A 400 -28.45 -1.00 -17.94
N ARG A 401 -27.70 -2.07 -18.23
CA ARG A 401 -26.28 -2.24 -17.88
C ARG A 401 -25.35 -2.24 -19.10
N ASN A 402 -25.87 -2.38 -20.32
CA ASN A 402 -25.10 -2.39 -21.55
C ASN A 402 -25.76 -1.47 -22.60
N ILE A 403 -24.97 -0.78 -23.41
CA ILE A 403 -25.43 0.07 -24.51
C ILE A 403 -24.72 -0.32 -25.82
N LYS A 404 -25.36 -0.01 -26.95
CA LYS A 404 -24.74 -0.01 -28.27
C LYS A 404 -24.57 1.44 -28.73
N VAL A 405 -23.40 1.79 -29.26
CA VAL A 405 -23.06 3.17 -29.67
C VAL A 405 -22.71 3.20 -31.16
N ALA A 406 -23.43 4.02 -31.93
CA ALA A 406 -23.26 4.17 -33.37
C ALA A 406 -22.07 5.10 -33.73
N PRO A 407 -21.64 5.17 -35.01
CA PRO A 407 -20.44 5.91 -35.41
C PRO A 407 -20.56 7.43 -35.27
N ASP A 408 -21.78 7.97 -35.12
CA ASP A 408 -22.04 9.38 -34.80
C ASP A 408 -21.98 9.70 -33.29
N GLY A 409 -21.82 8.67 -32.44
CA GLY A 409 -21.83 8.77 -30.99
C GLY A 409 -23.22 8.79 -30.35
N THR A 410 -24.29 8.58 -31.12
CA THR A 410 -25.61 8.23 -30.57
C THR A 410 -25.60 6.82 -30.00
N TRP A 411 -26.50 6.51 -29.08
CA TRP A 411 -26.51 5.22 -28.38
C TRP A 411 -27.92 4.72 -28.13
N SER A 412 -28.05 3.40 -27.99
CA SER A 412 -29.28 2.70 -27.64
C SER A 412 -29.03 1.75 -26.46
N ALA A 413 -30.06 1.53 -25.64
CA ALA A 413 -30.03 0.58 -24.53
C ALA A 413 -30.08 -0.86 -25.05
N VAL A 414 -29.20 -1.72 -24.55
CA VAL A 414 -29.28 -3.17 -24.76
C VAL A 414 -30.07 -3.77 -23.61
N TRP A 415 -31.29 -4.20 -23.92
CA TRP A 415 -32.12 -4.98 -23.02
C TRP A 415 -31.72 -6.46 -23.13
N GLU A 416 -30.90 -6.92 -22.19
CA GLU A 416 -30.88 -8.35 -21.87
C GLU A 416 -32.28 -8.73 -21.36
N PRO A 417 -32.96 -9.73 -21.94
CA PRO A 417 -34.14 -10.30 -21.31
C PRO A 417 -33.74 -10.87 -19.95
N GLU A 418 -34.65 -10.84 -18.97
CA GLU A 418 -34.46 -11.61 -17.76
C GLU A 418 -34.36 -13.09 -18.19
N GLU A 419 -33.21 -13.73 -17.95
CA GLU A 419 -33.15 -15.20 -17.91
C GLU A 419 -34.15 -15.60 -16.82
N SER A 420 -35.28 -16.16 -17.24
CA SER A 420 -36.26 -16.70 -16.32
C SER A 420 -35.58 -17.82 -15.54
N ASP A 421 -35.65 -17.75 -14.21
CA ASP A 421 -35.46 -18.90 -13.33
C ASP A 421 -36.57 -19.93 -13.62
N ASP A 422 -36.47 -20.60 -14.78
CA ASP A 422 -37.28 -21.77 -15.10
C ASP A 422 -36.81 -22.89 -14.18
N ASP A 423 -37.58 -23.11 -13.11
CA ASP A 423 -37.40 -24.18 -12.13
C ASP A 423 -37.77 -25.53 -12.76
N SER A 424 -37.07 -25.87 -13.86
CA SER A 424 -37.10 -27.13 -14.56
C SER A 424 -36.71 -28.24 -13.59
N PRO A 425 -37.68 -29.06 -13.11
CA PRO A 425 -37.51 -29.80 -11.88
C PRO A 425 -36.46 -30.90 -12.02
N ALA A 426 -35.47 -30.90 -11.12
CA ALA A 426 -34.38 -31.87 -11.13
C ALA A 426 -34.91 -33.32 -11.15
N PRO A 427 -34.38 -34.21 -12.02
CA PRO A 427 -34.92 -35.55 -12.18
C PRO A 427 -34.75 -36.39 -10.90
N GLN A 428 -35.87 -36.70 -10.24
CA GLN A 428 -35.85 -37.45 -8.99
C GLN A 428 -35.25 -38.86 -9.14
N PRO A 429 -34.44 -39.33 -8.16
CA PRO A 429 -33.86 -40.65 -8.21
C PRO A 429 -34.94 -41.73 -7.97
N LYS A 430 -35.10 -42.64 -8.93
CA LYS A 430 -35.98 -43.82 -8.78
C LYS A 430 -35.38 -44.81 -7.77
N GLY A 431 -35.87 -44.79 -6.54
CA GLY A 431 -35.61 -45.84 -5.56
C GLY A 431 -36.46 -47.09 -5.82
N SER A 432 -35.86 -48.28 -5.75
CA SER A 432 -36.60 -49.54 -5.61
C SER A 432 -35.81 -50.61 -4.85
N VAL A 433 -36.21 -50.82 -3.60
CA VAL A 433 -36.33 -52.10 -2.87
C VAL A 433 -35.18 -53.14 -2.93
N ASN A 434 -34.44 -53.21 -1.82
CA ASN A 434 -33.94 -54.39 -1.09
C ASN A 434 -33.40 -55.64 -1.83
N GLY A 435 -32.13 -55.97 -1.57
CA GLY A 435 -31.57 -57.33 -1.68
C GLY A 435 -30.29 -57.49 -0.86
N HIS A 436 -30.26 -58.42 0.12
CA HIS A 436 -29.09 -58.66 0.99
C HIS A 436 -28.02 -59.54 0.33
N ALA A 437 -26.78 -59.07 0.20
CA ALA A 437 -25.58 -59.93 0.15
C ALA A 437 -24.27 -59.19 0.50
N SER A 438 -23.51 -59.80 1.42
CA SER A 438 -22.09 -59.65 1.84
C SER A 438 -21.17 -58.49 1.36
N ARG A 439 -20.26 -58.05 2.25
CA ARG A 439 -19.14 -57.12 1.98
C ARG A 439 -17.86 -57.84 1.54
N GLN A 440 -17.16 -57.30 0.53
CA GLN A 440 -15.70 -57.40 0.34
C GLN A 440 -15.19 -56.07 -0.28
N PRO A 441 -14.01 -55.54 0.09
CA PRO A 441 -13.47 -54.29 -0.46
C PRO A 441 -12.62 -54.51 -1.74
N ARG A 442 -12.51 -53.48 -2.58
CA ARG A 442 -11.54 -53.39 -3.70
C ARG A 442 -10.64 -52.15 -3.54
N PRO A 443 -9.40 -52.17 -4.09
CA PRO A 443 -8.39 -51.12 -3.89
C PRO A 443 -8.59 -49.88 -4.78
N PRO A 444 -7.92 -48.75 -4.48
CA PRO A 444 -7.96 -47.53 -5.29
C PRO A 444 -7.21 -47.67 -6.63
N PRO A 445 -7.57 -46.88 -7.66
CA PRO A 445 -6.86 -46.84 -8.94
C PRO A 445 -5.54 -46.06 -8.87
N THR A 446 -4.58 -46.46 -9.70
CA THR A 446 -3.25 -45.84 -9.87
C THR A 446 -3.26 -44.65 -10.83
N PRO A 447 -2.31 -43.69 -10.71
CA PRO A 447 -2.16 -42.60 -11.66
C PRO A 447 -1.65 -43.10 -13.03
N VAL A 448 -2.01 -42.39 -14.09
CA VAL A 448 -1.48 -42.57 -15.45
C VAL A 448 -0.26 -41.66 -15.63
N ILE A 449 0.80 -42.18 -16.24
CA ILE A 449 1.94 -41.41 -16.74
C ILE A 449 1.81 -41.43 -18.26
N ASP A 450 1.87 -40.26 -18.88
CA ASP A 450 1.91 -40.11 -20.33
C ASP A 450 3.37 -39.99 -20.79
N ILE A 451 3.71 -40.60 -21.93
CA ILE A 451 5.08 -40.67 -22.47
C ILE A 451 5.01 -40.24 -23.93
N SER A 452 5.66 -39.13 -24.25
CA SER A 452 5.93 -38.71 -25.63
C SER A 452 7.31 -39.20 -26.04
N ASP A 453 7.37 -40.11 -27.01
CA ASP A 453 8.62 -40.64 -27.59
C ASP A 453 9.33 -39.61 -28.50
N ASP A 454 10.65 -39.78 -28.66
CA ASP A 454 11.51 -39.04 -29.60
C ASP A 454 11.64 -39.78 -30.96
N GLU A 455 11.50 -39.06 -32.08
CA GLU A 455 12.22 -39.27 -33.36
C GLU A 455 12.46 -37.92 -34.08
#